data_AF-X0Y2L3-F1
#
_entry.id   AF-X0Y2L3-F1
#
_cell.length_a   1.000
_cell.length_b   1.000
_cell.length_c   1.000
_cell.angle_alpha   90.00
_cell.angle_beta   90.00
_cell.angle_gamma   90.00
#
_symmetry.space_group_name_H-M   'P 1'
#
loop_
_entity.id
_entity.type
_entity.pdbx_description
1 polymer ?
#
loop_
_entity_poly.entity_id
_entity_poly.type
_entity_poly.pdbx_seq_one_letter_code
_entity_poly.pdbx_strand_id
1 'polypeptide(L)'
;MTGTNPRKLPRLTIAGLAGDTGKTLLSLGVTKSLRARGLEVAPFKKGPDFIDAQWLGQAAGSEARNLDTFLMSSESILLSLSRAAGRGADIAVVEGNRGLFDGMDAKGSHSTAQLSKLIGAPVVLVIDTTKVT
;
A
#
# COMPACT_ATOMS: atom_id res chain seq x y z
N MET A 1 17.05 0.29 31.03
CA MET A 1 17.56 0.18 29.64
C MET A 1 16.89 -0.99 28.96
N THR A 2 15.81 -0.76 28.21
CA THR A 2 15.23 -1.74 27.28
C THR A 2 14.87 -0.98 26.01
N GLY A 3 15.89 -0.76 25.17
CA GLY A 3 15.71 -0.18 23.85
C GLY A 3 14.92 -1.15 22.99
N THR A 4 13.60 -0.95 22.91
CA THR A 4 12.77 -1.60 21.91
C THR A 4 13.17 -1.02 20.55
N ASN A 5 13.94 -1.79 19.79
CA ASN A 5 14.14 -1.53 18.36
C ASN A 5 12.75 -1.33 17.75
N PRO A 6 12.42 -0.16 17.14
CA PRO A 6 11.07 0.10 16.68
C PRO A 6 10.68 -1.01 15.71
N ARG A 7 9.68 -1.84 16.10
CA ARG A 7 9.26 -2.97 15.27
C ARG A 7 8.93 -2.44 13.89
N LYS A 8 9.70 -2.87 12.90
CA LYS A 8 9.44 -2.54 11.49
C LYS A 8 8.12 -3.23 11.12
N LEU A 9 7.03 -2.46 11.05
CA LEU A 9 5.69 -2.94 10.67
C LEU A 9 5.79 -3.80 9.40
N PRO A 10 5.45 -5.10 9.42
CA PRO A 10 5.33 -5.90 8.20
C PRO A 10 4.45 -5.20 7.18
N ARG A 11 4.79 -5.29 5.90
CA ARG A 11 4.11 -4.51 4.86
C ARG A 11 4.20 -5.20 3.51
N LEU A 12 3.21 -4.99 2.67
CA LEU A 12 3.21 -5.43 1.28
C LEU A 12 2.58 -4.37 0.39
N THR A 13 3.07 -4.24 -0.83
CA THR A 13 2.46 -3.42 -1.87
C THR A 13 1.78 -4.31 -2.89
N ILE A 14 0.53 -4.02 -3.25
CA ILE A 14 -0.19 -4.65 -4.35
C ILE A 14 -0.15 -3.68 -5.53
N ALA A 15 0.43 -4.12 -6.63
CA ALA A 15 0.59 -3.33 -7.84
C ALA A 15 0.27 -4.19 -9.07
N GLY A 16 0.12 -3.57 -10.23
CA GLY A 16 -0.20 -4.24 -11.48
C GLY A 16 0.57 -3.58 -12.62
N LEU A 17 0.51 -4.15 -13.82
CA LEU A 17 1.23 -3.60 -14.98
C LEU A 17 0.52 -2.41 -15.62
N ALA A 18 -0.78 -2.23 -15.35
CA ALA A 18 -1.61 -1.14 -15.83
C ALA A 18 -2.78 -0.86 -14.87
N GLY A 19 -3.59 0.15 -15.20
CA GLY A 19 -4.95 0.31 -14.67
C GLY A 19 -5.81 -0.94 -14.91
N ASP A 20 -6.90 -1.09 -14.15
CA ASP A 20 -7.94 -2.13 -14.38
C ASP A 20 -7.47 -3.59 -14.39
N THR A 21 -6.33 -3.88 -13.80
CA THR A 21 -5.73 -5.22 -13.67
C THR A 21 -6.27 -6.07 -12.52
N GLY A 22 -7.31 -5.61 -11.82
CA GLY A 22 -7.86 -6.31 -10.64
C GLY A 22 -7.10 -6.08 -9.32
N LYS A 23 -6.17 -5.10 -9.27
CA LYS A 23 -5.41 -4.74 -8.05
C LYS A 23 -6.31 -4.47 -6.85
N THR A 24 -7.37 -3.69 -7.05
CA THR A 24 -8.32 -3.31 -6.00
C THR A 24 -9.07 -4.53 -5.47
N LEU A 25 -9.51 -5.44 -6.34
CA LEU A 25 -10.14 -6.68 -5.88
C LEU A 25 -9.18 -7.48 -4.98
N LEU A 26 -7.91 -7.61 -5.39
CA LEU A 26 -6.92 -8.32 -4.61
C LEU A 26 -6.57 -7.59 -3.30
N SER A 27 -6.43 -6.27 -3.32
CA SER A 27 -6.12 -5.48 -2.12
C SER A 27 -7.22 -5.58 -1.07
N LEU A 28 -8.48 -5.47 -1.49
CA LEU A 28 -9.64 -5.64 -0.62
C LEU A 28 -9.71 -7.07 -0.07
N GLY A 29 -9.55 -8.08 -0.91
CA GLY A 29 -9.59 -9.50 -0.52
C GLY A 29 -8.50 -9.86 0.48
N VAL A 30 -7.25 -9.47 0.22
CA VAL A 30 -6.10 -9.70 1.11
C VAL A 30 -6.34 -8.98 2.45
N THR A 31 -6.72 -7.72 2.41
CA THR A 31 -6.99 -6.91 3.60
C THR A 31 -8.09 -7.54 4.46
N LYS A 32 -9.22 -7.91 3.83
CA LYS A 32 -10.36 -8.53 4.51
C LYS A 32 -10.00 -9.90 5.08
N SER A 33 -9.22 -10.69 4.37
CA SER A 33 -8.72 -12.00 4.83
C SER A 33 -7.80 -11.85 6.04
N LEU A 34 -6.90 -10.88 6.06
CA LEU A 34 -6.01 -10.61 7.20
C LEU A 34 -6.83 -10.17 8.43
N ARG A 35 -7.81 -9.29 8.23
CA ARG A 35 -8.78 -8.89 9.27
C ARG A 35 -9.58 -10.07 9.81
N ALA A 36 -10.05 -10.98 8.94
CA ALA A 36 -10.77 -12.18 9.36
C ALA A 36 -9.92 -13.13 10.21
N ARG A 37 -8.58 -13.03 10.12
CA ARG A 37 -7.63 -13.75 10.98
C ARG A 37 -7.31 -13.02 12.29
N GLY A 38 -7.98 -11.90 12.56
CA GLY A 38 -7.80 -11.11 13.79
C GLY A 38 -6.62 -10.15 13.77
N LEU A 39 -6.00 -9.90 12.61
CA LEU A 39 -4.87 -8.96 12.50
C LEU A 39 -5.36 -7.51 12.35
N GLU A 40 -4.68 -6.57 12.99
CA GLU A 40 -4.88 -5.14 12.79
C GLU A 40 -4.15 -4.68 11.51
N VAL A 41 -4.92 -4.40 10.47
CA VAL A 41 -4.37 -3.99 9.16
C VAL A 41 -4.35 -2.48 9.06
N ALA A 42 -3.20 -1.91 8.68
CA ALA A 42 -3.06 -0.52 8.31
C ALA A 42 -3.22 -0.35 6.79
N PRO A 43 -4.37 0.16 6.31
CA PRO A 43 -4.62 0.38 4.89
C PRO A 43 -3.94 1.64 4.38
N PHE A 44 -3.25 1.52 3.24
CA PHE A 44 -2.66 2.65 2.53
C PHE A 44 -2.96 2.61 1.04
N LYS A 45 -3.22 3.78 0.45
CA LYS A 45 -3.38 3.95 -1.00
C LYS A 45 -2.24 4.82 -1.52
N LYS A 46 -1.57 4.41 -2.59
CA LYS A 46 -0.68 5.27 -3.36
C LYS A 46 -1.54 6.07 -4.33
N GLY A 47 -1.58 7.39 -4.17
CA GLY A 47 -2.36 8.28 -5.03
C GLY A 47 -3.49 8.99 -4.29
N PRO A 48 -3.92 10.18 -4.75
CA PRO A 48 -5.10 10.89 -4.23
C PRO A 48 -6.43 10.26 -4.66
N ASP A 49 -6.51 8.92 -4.69
CA ASP A 49 -7.70 8.18 -5.07
C ASP A 49 -8.61 7.99 -3.85
N PHE A 50 -9.69 8.77 -3.76
CA PHE A 50 -10.58 8.75 -2.59
C PHE A 50 -11.51 7.53 -2.53
N ILE A 51 -12.00 7.04 -3.67
CA ILE A 51 -12.95 5.91 -3.71
C ILE A 51 -12.24 4.61 -3.33
N ASP A 52 -11.12 4.31 -3.99
CA ASP A 52 -10.31 3.12 -3.68
C ASP A 52 -9.85 3.13 -2.22
N ALA A 53 -9.41 4.29 -1.71
CA ALA A 53 -9.02 4.44 -0.31
C ALA A 53 -10.20 4.15 0.63
N GLN A 54 -11.40 4.63 0.33
CA GLN A 54 -12.58 4.32 1.15
C GLN A 54 -12.90 2.83 1.17
N TRP A 55 -12.88 2.15 0.02
CA TRP A 55 -13.11 0.70 -0.02
C TRP A 55 -12.03 -0.07 0.75
N LEU A 56 -10.76 0.30 0.58
CA LEU A 56 -9.65 -0.32 1.28
C LEU A 56 -9.78 -0.12 2.80
N GLY A 57 -10.21 1.07 3.22
CA GLY A 57 -10.48 1.36 4.62
C GLY A 57 -11.64 0.53 5.18
N GLN A 58 -12.72 0.37 4.42
CA GLN A 58 -13.83 -0.50 4.80
C GLN A 58 -13.39 -1.97 4.95
N ALA A 59 -12.54 -2.47 4.04
CA ALA A 59 -11.99 -3.82 4.13
C ALA A 59 -11.11 -4.00 5.39
N ALA A 60 -10.34 -2.97 5.74
CA ALA A 60 -9.45 -2.96 6.92
C ALA A 60 -10.18 -2.66 8.24
N GLY A 61 -11.38 -2.08 8.21
CA GLY A 61 -12.06 -1.59 9.40
C GLY A 61 -11.42 -0.33 10.01
N SER A 62 -10.58 0.37 9.27
CA SER A 62 -9.94 1.63 9.68
C SER A 62 -9.71 2.54 8.46
N GLU A 63 -9.54 3.84 8.65
CA GLU A 63 -9.36 4.79 7.53
C GLU A 63 -8.07 4.52 6.73
N ALA A 64 -8.20 4.38 5.41
CA ALA A 64 -7.04 4.29 4.52
C ALA A 64 -6.34 5.62 4.36
N ARG A 65 -5.01 5.59 4.50
CA ARG A 65 -4.16 6.78 4.38
C ARG A 65 -3.44 6.83 3.05
N ASN A 66 -3.19 8.04 2.58
CA ASN A 66 -2.42 8.25 1.37
C ASN A 66 -0.92 8.04 1.62
N LEU A 67 -0.21 7.42 0.67
CA LEU A 67 1.25 7.37 0.57
C LEU A 67 1.70 7.79 -0.84
N ASP A 68 1.33 9.00 -1.25
CA ASP A 68 1.68 9.52 -2.58
C ASP A 68 3.01 10.29 -2.51
N THR A 69 4.02 9.77 -3.20
CA THR A 69 5.38 10.35 -3.26
C THR A 69 5.47 11.68 -4.02
N PHE A 70 4.43 12.08 -4.76
CA PHE A 70 4.36 13.40 -5.41
C PHE A 70 3.76 14.45 -4.46
N LEU A 71 2.78 14.06 -3.63
CA LEU A 71 2.11 14.95 -2.67
C LEU A 71 2.77 14.97 -1.29
N MET A 72 3.54 13.95 -0.94
CA MET A 72 4.13 13.78 0.39
C MET A 72 5.64 13.65 0.32
N SER A 73 6.34 14.25 1.30
CA SER A 73 7.76 14.00 1.48
C SER A 73 8.01 12.57 1.96
N SER A 74 9.21 12.06 1.70
CA SER A 74 9.66 10.75 2.16
C SER A 74 9.52 10.59 3.68
N GLU A 75 9.84 11.63 4.44
CA GLU A 75 9.72 11.65 5.90
C GLU A 75 8.26 11.51 6.35
N SER A 76 7.33 12.19 5.68
CA SER A 76 5.89 12.11 5.97
C SER A 76 5.31 10.72 5.68
N ILE A 77 5.76 10.09 4.59
CA ILE A 77 5.43 8.70 4.23
C ILE A 77 5.91 7.73 5.31
N LEU A 78 7.19 7.83 5.70
CA LEU A 78 7.78 6.97 6.73
C LEU A 78 7.13 7.20 8.10
N LEU A 79 6.82 8.45 8.44
CA LEU A 79 6.09 8.80 9.66
C LEU A 79 4.68 8.21 9.68
N SER A 80 3.99 8.16 8.54
CA SER A 80 2.66 7.55 8.43
C SER A 80 2.69 6.05 8.74
N LEU A 81 3.72 5.34 8.28
CA LEU A 81 3.95 3.93 8.64
C LEU A 81 4.32 3.76 10.12
N SER A 82 5.19 4.60 10.66
CA SER A 82 5.56 4.56 12.08
C SER A 82 4.36 4.83 12.99
N ARG A 83 3.47 5.75 12.60
CA ARG A 83 2.22 6.03 13.32
C ARG A 83 1.26 4.84 13.28
N ALA A 84 1.17 4.13 12.16
CA ALA A 84 0.38 2.90 12.08
C ALA A 84 0.94 1.82 13.01
N ALA A 85 2.26 1.63 13.01
CA ALA A 85 2.92 0.70 13.93
C ALA A 85 2.66 1.06 15.41
N GLY A 86 2.78 2.35 15.76
CA GLY A 86 2.52 2.84 17.11
C GLY A 86 1.05 2.74 17.56
N ARG A 87 0.12 2.57 16.62
CA ARG A 87 -1.30 2.31 16.87
C ARG A 87 -1.63 0.82 16.98
N GLY A 88 -0.63 -0.05 16.96
CA GLY A 88 -0.82 -1.49 17.12
C GLY A 88 -1.16 -2.23 15.83
N ALA A 89 -0.92 -1.65 14.65
CA ALA A 89 -1.06 -2.39 13.41
C ALA A 89 -0.07 -3.58 13.35
N ASP A 90 -0.56 -4.74 12.92
CA ASP A 90 0.23 -5.94 12.70
C ASP A 90 0.84 -5.98 11.30
N ILE A 91 0.16 -5.38 10.31
CA ILE A 91 0.60 -5.35 8.92
C ILE A 91 0.05 -4.13 8.17
N ALA A 92 0.86 -3.55 7.28
CA ALA A 92 0.41 -2.55 6.31
C ALA A 92 0.13 -3.17 4.95
N VAL A 93 -1.02 -2.84 4.35
CA VAL A 93 -1.35 -3.19 2.96
C VAL A 93 -1.39 -1.90 2.15
N VAL A 94 -0.55 -1.80 1.13
CA VAL A 94 -0.45 -0.64 0.25
C VAL A 94 -1.02 -1.00 -1.12
N GLU A 95 -2.07 -0.32 -1.56
CA GLU A 95 -2.58 -0.44 -2.92
C GLU A 95 -1.92 0.60 -3.85
N GLY A 96 -1.30 0.12 -4.93
CA GLY A 96 -0.76 0.96 -6.00
C GLY A 96 -1.85 1.58 -6.88
N ASN A 97 -1.57 2.74 -7.50
CA ASN A 97 -2.39 3.26 -8.60
C ASN A 97 -1.78 2.92 -9.95
N ARG A 98 -2.64 2.88 -10.98
CA ARG A 98 -2.25 2.63 -12.39
C ARG A 98 -1.30 1.42 -12.53
N GLY A 99 -0.23 1.53 -13.32
CA GLY A 99 0.85 0.56 -13.44
C GLY A 99 1.97 0.77 -12.40
N LEU A 100 2.72 -0.30 -12.11
CA LEU A 100 3.79 -0.34 -11.11
C LEU A 100 4.85 0.75 -11.32
N PHE A 101 5.18 1.03 -12.58
CA PHE A 101 6.20 2.01 -12.98
C PHE A 101 5.61 3.37 -13.41
N ASP A 102 4.29 3.53 -13.38
CA ASP A 102 3.65 4.78 -13.78
C ASP A 102 3.95 5.86 -12.73
N GLY A 103 4.66 6.91 -13.15
CA GLY A 103 5.01 8.06 -12.34
C GLY A 103 4.60 9.38 -13.01
N MET A 104 4.92 10.49 -12.35
CA MET A 104 4.64 11.84 -12.86
C MET A 104 5.78 12.40 -13.74
N ASP A 105 6.84 11.62 -13.95
CA ASP A 105 7.98 11.96 -14.80
C ASP A 105 8.51 10.72 -15.55
N ALA A 106 9.35 10.96 -16.56
CA ALA A 106 9.97 9.89 -17.35
C ALA A 106 10.94 9.00 -16.54
N LYS A 107 11.35 9.44 -15.34
CA LYS A 107 12.21 8.67 -14.44
C LYS A 107 11.41 7.74 -13.52
N GLY A 108 10.08 7.85 -13.52
CA GLY A 108 9.20 7.10 -12.62
C GLY A 108 9.42 7.46 -11.15
N SER A 109 9.88 8.68 -10.83
CA SER A 109 10.27 9.10 -9.47
C SER A 109 9.14 8.98 -8.46
N HIS A 110 7.89 9.06 -8.93
CA HIS A 110 6.68 8.95 -8.12
C HIS A 110 5.85 7.69 -8.44
N SER A 111 6.51 6.64 -8.93
CA SER A 111 5.86 5.36 -9.23
C SER A 111 5.57 4.54 -7.97
N THR A 112 4.67 3.57 -8.10
CA THR A 112 4.43 2.59 -7.02
C THR A 112 5.69 1.77 -6.72
N ALA A 113 6.54 1.53 -7.71
CA ALA A 113 7.85 0.92 -7.54
C ALA A 113 8.76 1.76 -6.64
N GLN A 114 8.84 3.08 -6.88
CA GLN A 114 9.65 3.97 -6.04
C GLN A 114 9.11 4.05 -4.61
N LEU A 115 7.79 4.15 -4.44
CA LEU A 115 7.18 4.07 -3.11
C LEU A 115 7.56 2.77 -2.39
N SER A 116 7.46 1.63 -3.08
CA SER A 116 7.75 0.32 -2.49
C SER A 116 9.21 0.20 -2.05
N LYS A 117 10.14 0.75 -2.84
CA LYS A 117 11.56 0.86 -2.45
C LYS A 117 11.73 1.74 -1.22
N LEU A 118 11.13 2.93 -1.21
CA LEU A 118 11.20 3.89 -0.11
C LEU A 118 10.76 3.26 1.22
N ILE A 119 9.64 2.53 1.21
CA ILE A 119 9.07 1.94 2.44
C ILE A 119 9.64 0.55 2.75
N GLY A 120 10.44 -0.04 1.85
CA GLY A 120 10.97 -1.39 1.96
C GLY A 120 9.87 -2.46 1.94
N ALA A 121 8.87 -2.32 1.07
CA ALA A 121 7.78 -3.27 0.90
C ALA A 121 8.04 -4.22 -0.28
N PRO A 122 7.89 -5.55 -0.11
CA PRO A 122 7.77 -6.47 -1.24
C PRO A 122 6.53 -6.12 -2.06
N VAL A 123 6.61 -6.35 -3.37
CA VAL A 123 5.52 -6.10 -4.32
C VAL A 123 4.87 -7.42 -4.71
N VAL A 124 3.56 -7.51 -4.52
CA VAL A 124 2.70 -8.51 -5.16
C VAL A 124 2.22 -7.93 -6.48
N LEU A 125 2.69 -8.51 -7.58
CA LEU A 125 2.33 -8.08 -8.93
C LEU A 125 1.07 -8.81 -9.40
N VAL A 126 0.03 -8.05 -9.71
CA VAL A 126 -1.23 -8.53 -10.27
C VAL A 126 -1.17 -8.43 -11.79
N ILE A 127 -1.36 -9.57 -12.43
CA ILE A 127 -1.33 -9.70 -13.89
C ILE A 127 -2.71 -10.14 -14.35
N ASP A 128 -3.33 -9.30 -15.18
CA ASP A 128 -4.53 -9.70 -15.91
C ASP A 128 -4.12 -10.63 -17.07
N THR A 129 -4.76 -11.79 -17.13
CA THR A 129 -4.46 -12.86 -18.11
C THR A 129 -5.52 -12.99 -19.20
N THR A 130 -6.46 -12.04 -19.30
CA THR A 130 -7.60 -12.08 -20.25
C THR A 130 -7.19 -12.23 -21.72
N LYS A 131 -5.92 -11.98 -22.07
CA LYS A 131 -5.36 -12.15 -23.43
C LYS A 131 -3.98 -12.80 -23.45
N VAL A 132 -3.69 -13.67 -22.47
CA VAL A 132 -2.46 -14.47 -22.44
C VAL A 132 -2.75 -15.81 -23.11
N THR A 133 -2.22 -16.00 -24.32
CA THR A 133 -2.19 -17.26 -25.06
C THR A 133 -0.79 -17.83 -25.09
#